data_AF-A0A7J8NDN4-F1
#
_entry.id   AF-A0A7J8NDN4-F1
#
_cell.length_a   1.000
_cell.length_b   1.000
_cell.length_c   1.000
_cell.angle_alpha   90.00
_cell.angle_beta   90.00
_cell.angle_gamma   90.00
#
_symmetry.space_group_name_H-M   'P 1'
#
loop_
_entity.id
_entity.type
_entity.pdbx_description
1 polymer ?
#
loop_
_entity_poly.entity_id
_entity_poly.type
_entity_poly.pdbx_seq_one_letter_code
_entity_poly.pdbx_strand_id
1 'polypeptide(L)'
;MLYVTRTSALEYEHFNSAKSRLIERAEKFGEISCKARRIIAMLSQDFIFDGCTILVHGFSRVVLEVLKTAAENKKHFRLAKLDVSVKLLIDSAVAYTMDEVDMVLFGADGVVESGGIINMMGTFQIALVAHSMNKPVYVAAESYKFARHYPLDQKDMSPARRPIDFGVPIPSKVEVETSARDYTPPQYLTLLFTDLGVLTPS
;
A
#
# COMPACT_ATOMS: atom_id res chain seq x y z
N MET A 1 13.93 7.85 -9.27
CA MET A 1 15.10 8.51 -9.92
C MET A 1 15.50 7.88 -11.26
N LEU A 2 15.32 6.56 -11.45
CA LEU A 2 15.72 5.87 -12.68
C LEU A 2 15.02 6.38 -13.95
N TYR A 3 13.73 6.73 -13.90
CA TYR A 3 12.99 7.24 -15.08
C TYR A 3 13.64 8.50 -15.67
N VAL A 4 14.10 9.40 -14.81
CA VAL A 4 14.65 10.70 -15.22
C VAL A 4 16.04 10.54 -15.83
N THR A 5 16.90 9.71 -15.22
CA THR A 5 18.31 9.52 -15.62
C THR A 5 18.54 8.45 -16.69
N ARG A 6 17.61 7.50 -16.87
CA ARG A 6 17.73 6.42 -17.87
C ARG A 6 17.36 6.91 -19.27
N THR A 7 18.28 7.63 -19.90
CA THR A 7 18.19 8.05 -21.31
C THR A 7 19.58 8.13 -21.92
N SER A 8 19.78 7.52 -23.09
CA SER A 8 21.05 7.57 -23.84
C SER A 8 21.38 8.97 -24.35
N ALA A 9 20.39 9.87 -24.39
CA ALA A 9 20.57 11.23 -24.85
C ALA A 9 21.46 12.10 -23.94
N LEU A 10 21.69 11.70 -22.68
CA LEU A 10 22.55 12.45 -21.75
C LEU A 10 24.04 12.29 -22.07
N GLU A 11 24.44 11.25 -22.80
CA GLU A 11 25.84 10.93 -23.05
C GLU A 11 26.52 11.90 -24.04
N TYR A 12 25.74 12.64 -24.84
CA TYR A 12 26.24 13.48 -25.93
C TYR A 12 25.79 14.95 -25.82
N GLU A 13 25.18 15.36 -24.71
CA GLU A 13 24.60 16.71 -24.54
C GLU A 13 25.46 17.65 -23.67
N HIS A 14 25.48 18.93 -24.05
CA HIS A 14 26.01 19.99 -23.17
C HIS A 14 25.19 20.07 -21.88
N PHE A 15 25.84 20.45 -20.78
CA PHE A 15 25.23 20.49 -19.43
C PHE A 15 23.86 21.17 -19.38
N ASN A 16 23.69 22.32 -20.04
CA ASN A 16 22.41 23.06 -20.06
C ASN A 16 21.30 22.28 -20.77
N SER A 17 21.62 21.58 -21.85
CA SER A 17 20.65 20.76 -22.60
C SER A 17 20.25 19.53 -21.78
N ALA A 18 21.25 18.85 -21.18
CA ALA A 18 21.03 17.73 -20.28
C ALA A 18 20.14 18.14 -19.08
N LYS A 19 20.41 19.29 -18.46
CA LYS A 19 19.60 19.84 -17.36
C LYS A 19 18.15 20.06 -17.77
N SER A 20 17.90 20.76 -18.89
CA SER A 20 16.55 21.02 -19.37
C SER A 20 15.78 19.72 -19.63
N ARG A 21 16.46 18.71 -20.19
CA ARG A 21 15.86 17.39 -20.44
C ARG A 21 15.52 16.63 -19.17
N LEU A 22 16.38 16.67 -18.15
CA LEU A 22 16.08 16.06 -16.85
C LEU A 22 14.83 16.68 -16.22
N ILE A 23 14.65 18.00 -16.34
CA ILE A 23 13.47 18.72 -15.84
C ILE A 23 12.21 18.26 -16.60
N GLU A 24 12.23 18.27 -17.93
CA GLU A 24 11.10 17.82 -18.75
C GLU A 24 10.67 16.37 -18.42
N ARG A 25 11.64 15.47 -18.25
CA ARG A 25 11.36 14.09 -17.86
C ARG A 25 10.82 13.98 -16.43
N ALA A 26 11.28 14.83 -15.51
CA ALA A 26 10.76 14.87 -14.15
C ALA A 26 9.30 15.35 -14.12
N GLU A 27 8.95 16.36 -14.90
CA GLU A 27 7.57 16.85 -15.06
C GLU A 27 6.67 15.74 -15.61
N LYS A 28 7.10 15.06 -16.69
CA LYS A 28 6.38 13.92 -17.26
C LYS A 28 6.19 12.79 -16.26
N PHE A 29 7.19 12.49 -15.45
CA PHE A 29 7.08 11.50 -14.37
C PHE A 29 6.07 11.93 -13.30
N GLY A 30 6.02 13.23 -12.97
CA GLY A 30 5.01 13.81 -12.08
C GLY A 30 3.59 13.60 -12.61
N GLU A 31 3.36 13.84 -13.90
CA GLU A 31 2.04 13.60 -14.53
C GLU A 31 1.62 12.13 -14.47
N ILE A 32 2.54 11.21 -14.76
CA ILE A 32 2.30 9.76 -14.68
C ILE A 32 1.93 9.37 -13.24
N SER A 33 2.70 9.87 -12.26
CA SER A 33 2.49 9.58 -10.83
C SER A 33 1.13 10.09 -10.34
N CYS A 34 0.66 11.24 -10.84
CA CYS A 34 -0.66 11.77 -10.53
C CYS A 34 -1.80 10.91 -11.11
N LYS A 35 -1.61 10.34 -12.30
CA LYS A 35 -2.62 9.47 -12.95
C LYS A 35 -2.66 8.06 -12.38
N ALA A 36 -1.57 7.58 -11.77
CA ALA A 36 -1.43 6.22 -11.27
C ALA A 36 -2.57 5.77 -10.35
N ARG A 37 -2.95 6.59 -9.35
CA ARG A 37 -4.03 6.24 -8.41
C ARG A 37 -5.38 6.02 -9.09
N ARG A 38 -5.70 6.85 -10.08
CA ARG A 38 -6.94 6.72 -10.86
C ARG A 38 -6.95 5.44 -11.70
N ILE A 39 -5.82 5.10 -12.31
CA ILE A 39 -5.67 3.85 -13.05
C ILE A 39 -5.89 2.64 -12.12
N ILE A 40 -5.24 2.66 -10.95
CA ILE A 40 -5.41 1.60 -9.94
C ILE A 40 -6.87 1.49 -9.51
N ALA A 41 -7.55 2.62 -9.23
CA ALA A 41 -8.95 2.63 -8.85
C ALA A 41 -9.86 2.02 -9.94
N MET A 42 -9.62 2.36 -11.20
CA MET A 42 -10.38 1.80 -12.33
C MET A 42 -10.16 0.30 -12.54
N LEU A 43 -8.96 -0.21 -12.30
CA LEU A 43 -8.63 -1.63 -12.43
C LEU A 43 -9.13 -2.48 -11.26
N SER A 44 -8.97 -1.97 -10.04
CA SER A 44 -9.26 -2.72 -8.81
C SER A 44 -10.74 -2.76 -8.46
N GLN A 45 -11.53 -1.79 -8.93
CA GLN A 45 -12.95 -1.75 -8.61
C GLN A 45 -13.70 -3.02 -9.04
N ASP A 46 -13.27 -3.72 -10.10
CA ASP A 46 -13.94 -4.91 -10.61
C ASP A 46 -13.86 -6.10 -9.64
N PHE A 47 -12.89 -6.08 -8.72
CA PHE A 47 -12.73 -7.07 -7.67
C PHE A 47 -13.64 -6.82 -6.46
N ILE A 48 -14.19 -5.60 -6.34
CA ILE A 48 -15.17 -5.24 -5.31
C ILE A 48 -16.56 -5.64 -5.83
N PHE A 49 -17.28 -6.47 -5.09
CA PHE A 49 -18.65 -6.87 -5.43
C PHE A 49 -19.69 -6.16 -4.57
N ASP A 50 -20.93 -6.15 -5.06
CA ASP A 50 -22.04 -5.50 -4.36
C ASP A 50 -22.38 -6.26 -3.06
N GLY A 51 -22.61 -5.51 -1.98
CA GLY A 51 -22.87 -6.04 -0.65
C GLY A 51 -21.62 -6.52 0.12
N CYS A 52 -20.41 -6.41 -0.44
CA CYS A 52 -19.21 -6.93 0.22
C CYS A 52 -18.79 -6.12 1.45
N THR A 53 -18.15 -6.80 2.40
CA THR A 53 -17.51 -6.20 3.57
C THR A 53 -16.00 -6.21 3.38
N ILE A 54 -15.42 -5.02 3.27
CA ILE A 54 -13.99 -4.82 3.04
C ILE A 54 -13.33 -4.38 4.34
N LEU A 55 -12.28 -5.10 4.77
CA LEU A 55 -11.41 -4.65 5.85
C LEU A 55 -10.26 -3.81 5.28
N VAL A 56 -10.03 -2.64 5.86
CA VAL A 56 -8.91 -1.75 5.52
C VAL A 56 -8.05 -1.50 6.75
N HIS A 57 -6.75 -1.28 6.54
CA HIS A 57 -5.82 -0.96 7.62
C HIS A 57 -5.25 0.46 7.47
N GLY A 58 -5.50 1.29 8.48
CA GLY A 58 -5.05 2.68 8.50
C GLY A 58 -5.70 3.56 7.41
N PHE A 59 -5.06 4.70 7.13
CA PHE A 59 -5.49 5.62 6.08
C PHE A 59 -4.57 5.54 4.87
N SER A 60 -5.11 5.14 3.72
CA SER A 60 -4.39 5.10 2.45
C SER A 60 -5.14 5.89 1.38
N ARG A 61 -4.42 6.79 0.70
CA ARG A 61 -4.99 7.65 -0.36
C ARG A 61 -5.45 6.84 -1.57
N VAL A 62 -4.69 5.82 -1.97
CA VAL A 62 -5.06 4.96 -3.10
C VAL A 62 -6.25 4.09 -2.75
N VAL A 63 -6.28 3.49 -1.55
CA VAL A 63 -7.42 2.68 -1.08
C VAL A 63 -8.70 3.51 -0.99
N LEU A 64 -8.61 4.74 -0.47
CA LEU A 64 -9.74 5.67 -0.47
C LEU A 64 -10.25 5.96 -1.89
N GLU A 65 -9.35 6.12 -2.87
CA GLU A 65 -9.72 6.39 -4.26
C GLU A 65 -10.39 5.19 -4.92
N VAL A 66 -9.86 3.98 -4.70
CA VAL A 66 -10.47 2.71 -5.12
C VAL A 66 -11.90 2.61 -4.60
N LEU A 67 -12.09 2.83 -3.29
CA LEU A 67 -13.39 2.71 -2.65
C LEU A 67 -14.35 3.81 -3.14
N LYS A 68 -13.89 5.04 -3.34
CA LYS A 68 -14.71 6.10 -3.96
C LYS A 68 -15.20 5.71 -5.35
N THR A 69 -14.30 5.24 -6.22
CA THR A 69 -14.67 4.82 -7.57
C THR A 69 -15.64 3.64 -7.56
N ALA A 70 -15.47 2.68 -6.64
CA ALA A 70 -16.42 1.57 -6.49
C ALA A 70 -17.83 2.06 -6.08
N ALA A 71 -17.92 3.00 -5.13
CA ALA A 71 -19.20 3.56 -4.70
C ALA A 71 -19.90 4.38 -5.80
N GLU A 72 -19.13 5.19 -6.55
CA GLU A 72 -19.64 5.96 -7.70
C GLU A 72 -20.23 5.04 -8.78
N ASN A 73 -19.67 3.83 -8.94
CA ASN A 73 -20.20 2.80 -9.85
C ASN A 73 -21.32 1.95 -9.24
N LYS A 74 -22.05 2.50 -8.26
CA LYS A 74 -23.23 1.92 -7.59
C LYS A 74 -22.97 0.57 -6.91
N LYS A 75 -21.76 0.35 -6.41
CA LYS A 75 -21.47 -0.79 -5.52
C LYS A 75 -21.77 -0.38 -4.09
N HIS A 76 -22.61 -1.13 -3.40
CA HIS A 76 -22.93 -0.93 -2.00
C HIS A 76 -21.95 -1.75 -1.14
N PHE A 77 -21.22 -1.11 -0.25
CA PHE A 77 -20.33 -1.78 0.70
C PHE A 77 -20.31 -0.98 2.01
N ARG A 78 -19.20 -0.95 2.77
CA ARG A 78 -19.09 -0.29 4.08
C ARG A 78 -17.91 0.74 4.13
N LEU A 79 -18.13 2.08 4.09
CA LEU A 79 -17.08 3.16 4.08
C LEU A 79 -17.47 4.57 4.68
N ALA A 80 -16.73 5.08 5.68
CA ALA A 80 -17.14 6.18 6.58
C ALA A 80 -17.32 7.58 5.97
N LYS A 81 -16.76 7.81 4.77
CA LYS A 81 -16.75 9.13 4.12
C LYS A 81 -17.62 9.17 2.85
N LEU A 82 -18.22 8.05 2.51
CA LEU A 82 -19.23 7.89 1.47
C LEU A 82 -20.53 7.51 2.19
N ASP A 83 -21.68 7.55 1.51
CA ASP A 83 -22.99 7.17 2.07
C ASP A 83 -23.09 5.66 2.35
N VAL A 84 -22.15 5.15 3.14
CA VAL A 84 -21.70 3.77 3.17
C VAL A 84 -21.35 3.45 4.64
N SER A 85 -21.97 2.43 5.24
CA SER A 85 -21.87 2.17 6.70
C SER A 85 -20.44 1.83 7.15
N VAL A 86 -19.87 2.41 8.21
CA VAL A 86 -18.55 1.97 8.76
C VAL A 86 -18.57 1.68 10.23
N LYS A 87 -17.78 0.66 10.55
CA LYS A 87 -17.40 0.27 11.90
C LYS A 87 -15.89 0.40 12.06
N LEU A 88 -15.45 1.23 13.00
CA LEU A 88 -14.05 1.25 13.42
C LEU A 88 -13.80 0.07 14.36
N LEU A 89 -12.68 -0.62 14.15
CA LEU A 89 -12.27 -1.75 14.95
C LEU A 89 -11.03 -1.38 15.77
N ILE A 90 -10.93 -1.96 16.95
CA ILE A 90 -9.67 -1.98 17.68
C ILE A 90 -8.72 -2.99 17.01
N ASP A 91 -7.42 -2.70 17.01
CA ASP A 91 -6.42 -3.54 16.32
C ASP A 91 -6.42 -5.00 16.83
N SER A 92 -6.75 -5.20 18.11
CA SER A 92 -6.86 -6.53 18.72
C SER A 92 -8.12 -7.31 18.34
N ALA A 93 -9.13 -6.68 17.74
CA ALA A 93 -10.38 -7.32 17.35
C ALA A 93 -10.43 -7.72 15.88
N VAL A 94 -9.33 -7.62 15.14
CA VAL A 94 -9.25 -7.99 13.72
C VAL A 94 -9.72 -9.42 13.50
N ALA A 95 -9.16 -10.38 14.25
CA ALA A 95 -9.53 -11.80 14.15
C ALA A 95 -11.00 -12.04 14.52
N TYR A 96 -11.52 -11.33 15.53
CA TYR A 96 -12.91 -11.46 15.96
C TYR A 96 -13.90 -11.08 14.85
N THR A 97 -13.57 -10.09 14.03
CA THR A 97 -14.44 -9.61 12.94
C THR A 97 -14.17 -10.25 11.58
N MET A 98 -13.10 -11.04 11.45
CA MET A 98 -12.64 -11.53 10.14
C MET A 98 -13.66 -12.48 9.47
N ASP A 99 -14.51 -13.15 10.24
CA ASP A 99 -15.60 -13.98 9.69
C ASP A 99 -16.59 -13.16 8.87
N GLU A 100 -16.91 -11.94 9.30
CA GLU A 100 -17.81 -11.00 8.62
C GLU A 100 -17.17 -10.29 7.41
N VAL A 101 -15.85 -10.42 7.24
CA VAL A 101 -15.08 -9.75 6.19
C VAL A 101 -15.00 -10.66 4.97
N ASP A 102 -15.26 -10.10 3.79
CA ASP A 102 -15.17 -10.84 2.54
C ASP A 102 -13.78 -10.73 1.90
N MET A 103 -13.14 -9.56 2.04
CA MET A 103 -11.80 -9.31 1.52
C MET A 103 -11.08 -8.24 2.33
N VAL A 104 -9.76 -8.27 2.27
CA VAL A 104 -8.89 -7.26 2.89
C VAL A 104 -8.24 -6.43 1.79
N LEU A 105 -8.25 -5.11 1.96
CA LEU A 105 -7.63 -4.17 1.04
C LEU A 105 -6.65 -3.25 1.76
N PHE A 106 -5.37 -3.35 1.41
CA PHE A 106 -4.30 -2.53 1.95
C PHE A 106 -3.78 -1.50 0.96
N GLY A 107 -3.21 -0.42 1.50
CA GLY A 107 -2.20 0.35 0.78
C GLY A 107 -0.81 -0.24 1.01
N ALA A 108 0.17 0.26 0.27
CA ALA A 108 1.58 0.04 0.60
C ALA A 108 2.36 1.35 0.58
N ASP A 109 3.37 1.43 1.45
CA ASP A 109 4.38 2.48 1.40
C ASP A 109 5.54 2.10 0.49
N GLY A 110 5.86 0.80 0.43
CA GLY A 110 6.82 0.23 -0.50
C GLY A 110 6.42 -1.18 -0.92
N VAL A 111 6.78 -1.57 -2.13
CA VAL A 111 6.71 -2.96 -2.61
C VAL A 111 8.14 -3.42 -2.84
N VAL A 112 8.53 -4.52 -2.21
CA VAL A 112 9.90 -5.05 -2.30
C VAL A 112 10.06 -6.02 -3.47
N GLU A 113 11.29 -6.37 -3.82
CA GLU A 113 11.56 -7.21 -5.00
C GLU A 113 10.94 -8.61 -4.90
N SER A 114 10.78 -9.14 -3.67
CA SER A 114 10.09 -10.41 -3.43
C SER A 114 8.57 -10.34 -3.68
N GLY A 115 8.01 -9.19 -4.08
CA GLY A 115 6.56 -8.98 -4.16
C GLY A 115 5.86 -8.77 -2.81
N GLY A 116 6.60 -8.83 -1.70
CA GLY A 116 6.09 -8.45 -0.39
C GLY A 116 5.91 -6.93 -0.26
N ILE A 117 5.25 -6.50 0.81
CA ILE A 117 4.93 -5.08 1.00
C ILE A 117 5.50 -4.56 2.31
N ILE A 118 5.85 -3.28 2.32
CA ILE A 118 6.18 -2.53 3.53
C ILE A 118 5.04 -1.55 3.76
N ASN A 119 4.40 -1.62 4.93
CA ASN A 119 3.30 -0.73 5.29
C ASN A 119 3.29 -0.44 6.80
N MET A 120 2.31 0.33 7.27
CA MET A 120 2.09 0.61 8.69
C MET A 120 2.06 -0.67 9.53
N MET A 121 2.72 -0.62 10.68
CA MET A 121 2.75 -1.72 11.65
C MET A 121 1.34 -2.22 11.94
N GLY A 122 1.16 -3.54 11.88
CA GLY A 122 -0.12 -4.23 12.01
C GLY A 122 -0.59 -4.83 10.68
N THR A 123 -0.11 -4.36 9.53
CA THR A 123 -0.49 -4.93 8.23
C THR A 123 -0.13 -6.40 8.13
N PHE A 124 1.05 -6.81 8.60
CA PHE A 124 1.45 -8.21 8.58
C PHE A 124 0.53 -9.09 9.44
N GLN A 125 0.12 -8.59 10.61
CA GLN A 125 -0.79 -9.31 11.51
C GLN A 125 -2.15 -9.55 10.86
N ILE A 126 -2.71 -8.51 10.23
CA ILE A 126 -3.99 -8.62 9.55
C ILE A 126 -3.89 -9.57 8.34
N ALA A 127 -2.81 -9.48 7.56
CA ALA A 127 -2.58 -10.37 6.42
C ALA A 127 -2.48 -11.84 6.85
N LEU A 128 -1.76 -12.12 7.95
CA LEU A 128 -1.63 -13.47 8.51
C LEU A 128 -2.98 -14.04 8.93
N VAL A 129 -3.79 -13.27 9.65
CA VAL A 129 -5.12 -13.68 10.11
C VAL A 129 -6.05 -13.91 8.92
N ALA A 130 -6.08 -12.97 7.96
CA ALA A 130 -6.90 -13.10 6.76
C ALA A 130 -6.54 -14.36 5.95
N HIS A 131 -5.25 -14.61 5.74
CA HIS A 131 -4.76 -15.81 5.08
C HIS A 131 -5.18 -17.09 5.81
N SER A 132 -5.04 -17.12 7.15
CA SER A 132 -5.46 -18.28 7.96
C SER A 132 -6.96 -18.60 7.88
N MET A 133 -7.77 -17.57 7.61
CA MET A 133 -9.23 -17.68 7.47
C MET A 133 -9.68 -17.71 6.01
N ASN A 134 -8.75 -17.93 5.07
CA ASN A 134 -8.98 -18.00 3.63
C ASN A 134 -9.66 -16.75 3.04
N LYS A 135 -9.40 -15.58 3.62
CA LYS A 135 -9.88 -14.29 3.10
C LYS A 135 -8.83 -13.72 2.15
N PRO A 136 -9.19 -13.32 0.93
CA PRO A 136 -8.24 -12.74 -0.02
C PRO A 136 -7.70 -11.41 0.48
N VAL A 137 -6.41 -11.20 0.30
CA VAL A 137 -5.69 -9.99 0.69
C VAL A 137 -5.20 -9.28 -0.56
N TYR A 138 -5.78 -8.11 -0.83
CA TYR A 138 -5.41 -7.27 -1.96
C TYR A 138 -4.60 -6.07 -1.50
N VAL A 139 -3.65 -5.66 -2.33
CA VAL A 139 -2.83 -4.47 -2.06
C VAL A 139 -2.93 -3.52 -3.23
N ALA A 140 -3.22 -2.25 -2.96
CA ALA A 140 -3.15 -1.18 -3.94
C ALA A 140 -1.86 -0.35 -3.72
N ALA A 141 -1.00 -0.30 -4.73
CA ALA A 141 0.26 0.41 -4.67
C ALA A 141 0.67 0.99 -6.02
N GLU A 142 1.13 2.23 -6.02
CA GLU A 142 1.69 2.85 -7.21
C GLU A 142 3.07 2.25 -7.55
N SER A 143 3.34 2.07 -8.85
CA SER A 143 4.55 1.44 -9.38
C SER A 143 5.84 2.16 -8.97
N TYR A 144 5.76 3.47 -8.73
CA TYR A 144 6.90 4.26 -8.26
C TYR A 144 7.32 3.95 -6.82
N LYS A 145 6.52 3.20 -6.06
CA LYS A 145 6.85 2.71 -4.71
C LYS A 145 7.60 1.37 -4.73
N PHE A 146 7.90 0.83 -5.91
CA PHE A 146 8.65 -0.40 -6.04
C PHE A 146 10.11 -0.11 -5.67
N ALA A 147 10.58 -0.78 -4.63
CA ALA A 147 11.90 -0.60 -4.06
C ALA A 147 12.77 -1.81 -4.38
N ARG A 148 14.02 -1.53 -4.77
CA ARG A 148 15.08 -2.55 -4.88
C ARG A 148 15.62 -2.87 -3.50
N HIS A 149 14.79 -3.57 -2.73
CA HIS A 149 15.09 -4.02 -1.38
C HIS A 149 14.56 -5.46 -1.26
N TYR A 150 15.26 -6.30 -0.50
CA TYR A 150 14.88 -7.69 -0.30
C TYR A 150 14.99 -8.03 1.20
N PRO A 151 14.02 -7.59 2.04
CA PRO A 151 14.07 -7.90 3.46
C PRO A 151 13.83 -9.39 3.67
N LEU A 152 14.74 -10.05 4.40
CA LEU A 152 14.57 -11.47 4.73
C LEU A 152 13.61 -11.67 5.91
N ASP A 153 13.65 -10.74 6.86
CA ASP A 153 12.87 -10.76 8.09
C ASP A 153 12.42 -9.33 8.48
N GLN A 154 11.53 -9.23 9.47
CA GLN A 154 11.08 -7.94 10.01
C GLN A 154 12.23 -7.05 10.50
N LYS A 155 13.32 -7.67 10.99
CA LYS A 155 14.50 -6.97 11.53
C LYS A 155 15.43 -6.42 10.46
N ASP A 156 15.24 -6.84 9.20
CA ASP A 156 16.01 -6.37 8.04
C ASP A 156 15.46 -5.06 7.46
N MET A 157 14.50 -4.44 8.16
CA MET A 157 14.01 -3.12 7.84
C MET A 157 14.71 -2.06 8.69
N SER A 158 15.01 -0.91 8.08
CA SER A 158 15.51 0.24 8.82
C SER A 158 14.50 0.67 9.90
N PRO A 159 14.93 0.90 11.16
CA PRO A 159 14.05 1.38 12.22
C PRO A 159 13.32 2.66 11.78
N ALA A 160 12.06 2.80 12.18
CA ALA A 160 11.31 3.99 11.82
C ALA A 160 11.90 5.24 12.49
N ARG A 161 11.91 6.36 11.75
CA ARG A 161 12.43 7.63 12.23
C ARG A 161 11.58 8.29 13.33
N ARG A 162 10.41 7.73 13.65
CA ARG A 162 9.49 8.25 14.66
C ARG A 162 9.16 7.15 15.66
N PRO A 163 9.47 7.34 16.96
CA PRO A 163 9.02 6.44 18.01
C PRO A 163 7.49 6.42 18.08
N ILE A 164 6.92 5.27 18.44
CA ILE A 164 5.51 5.15 18.80
C ILE A 164 5.31 5.80 20.18
N ASP A 165 4.33 6.69 20.30
CA ASP A 165 3.89 7.21 21.58
C ASP A 165 2.83 6.27 22.16
N PHE A 166 3.17 5.61 23.27
CA PHE A 166 2.26 4.68 23.96
C PHE A 166 1.25 5.40 24.86
N GLY A 167 1.39 6.73 25.06
CA GLY A 167 0.49 7.50 25.93
C GLY A 167 0.56 7.11 27.41
N VAL A 168 1.53 6.27 27.80
CA VAL A 168 1.75 5.80 29.17
C VAL A 168 3.22 5.92 29.56
N PRO A 169 3.53 6.13 30.85
CA PRO A 169 4.91 6.19 31.32
C PRO A 169 5.62 4.86 31.09
N ILE A 170 6.74 4.88 30.35
CA ILE A 170 7.54 3.69 30.09
C ILE A 170 8.63 3.60 31.18
N PRO A 171 8.76 2.46 31.90
CA PRO A 171 9.82 2.29 32.87
C PRO A 171 11.21 2.39 32.24
N SER A 172 12.17 2.97 32.96
CA SER A 172 13.52 3.27 32.44
C SER A 172 14.37 2.06 32.02
N LYS A 173 13.96 0.83 32.38
CA LYS A 173 14.64 -0.42 32.03
C LYS A 173 13.97 -1.20 30.90
N VAL A 174 12.90 -0.67 30.31
CA VAL A 174 12.15 -1.35 29.25
C VAL A 174 12.63 -0.83 27.91
N GLU A 175 13.13 -1.73 27.08
CA GLU A 175 13.39 -1.44 25.67
C GLU A 175 12.07 -1.38 24.90
N VAL A 176 11.93 -0.36 24.06
CA VAL A 176 10.70 -0.08 23.33
C VAL A 176 10.98 -0.30 21.85
N GLU A 177 10.17 -1.14 21.22
CA GLU A 177 10.20 -1.27 19.77
C GLU A 177 9.67 0.02 19.14
N THR A 178 10.50 0.68 18.34
CA THR A 178 10.21 1.98 17.71
C THR A 178 9.82 1.85 16.24
N SER A 179 9.77 0.64 15.69
CA SER A 179 9.35 0.40 14.32
C SER A 179 7.91 0.88 14.11
N ALA A 180 7.68 1.69 13.08
CA ALA A 180 6.35 2.19 12.70
C ALA A 180 5.80 1.48 11.45
N ARG A 181 6.57 0.52 10.92
CA ARG A 181 6.32 -0.20 9.69
C ARG A 181 6.62 -1.68 9.91
N ASP A 182 5.88 -2.53 9.23
CA ASP A 182 6.14 -3.96 9.14
C ASP A 182 6.32 -4.40 7.67
N TYR A 183 6.95 -5.54 7.50
CA TYR A 183 7.08 -6.24 6.23
C TYR A 183 6.01 -7.33 6.16
N THR A 184 5.26 -7.41 5.08
CA THR A 184 4.32 -8.50 4.84
C THR A 184 4.84 -9.37 3.70
N PRO A 185 5.20 -10.63 3.98
CA PRO A 185 5.68 -11.56 2.96
C PRO A 185 4.66 -11.80 1.84
N PRO A 186 5.12 -12.05 0.60
CA PRO A 186 4.26 -12.20 -0.58
C PRO A 186 3.25 -13.35 -0.47
N GLN A 187 3.57 -14.42 0.26
CA GLN A 187 2.71 -15.58 0.46
C GLN A 187 1.35 -15.27 1.13
N TYR A 188 1.26 -14.15 1.85
CA TYR A 188 0.02 -13.71 2.50
C TYR A 188 -0.79 -12.75 1.62
N LEU A 189 -0.29 -12.42 0.44
CA LEU A 189 -0.90 -11.45 -0.49
C LEU A 189 -1.47 -12.20 -1.69
N THR A 190 -2.71 -11.89 -2.03
CA THR A 190 -3.40 -12.54 -3.17
C THR A 190 -3.11 -11.80 -4.47
N LEU A 191 -3.32 -10.48 -4.51
CA LEU A 191 -3.09 -9.65 -5.70
C LEU A 191 -2.55 -8.27 -5.32
N LEU A 192 -1.73 -7.72 -6.21
CA LEU A 192 -1.19 -6.37 -6.16
C LEU A 192 -1.75 -5.54 -7.32
N PHE A 193 -2.60 -4.57 -7.00
CA PHE A 193 -3.15 -3.60 -7.94
C PHE A 193 -2.20 -2.42 -8.12
N THR A 194 -1.72 -2.24 -9.36
CA THR A 194 -0.78 -1.18 -9.72
C THR A 194 -1.22 -0.47 -11.00
N ASP A 195 -0.63 0.68 -11.29
CA ASP A 195 -0.78 1.38 -12.56
C ASP A 195 -0.17 0.62 -13.76
N LEU A 196 0.60 -0.44 -13.49
CA LEU A 196 1.10 -1.36 -14.51
C LEU A 196 0.13 -2.51 -14.81
N GLY A 197 -0.93 -2.65 -14.00
CA GLY A 197 -1.88 -3.76 -14.06
C GLY A 197 -2.04 -4.49 -12.72
N VAL A 198 -2.76 -5.60 -12.78
CA VAL A 198 -2.93 -6.52 -11.64
C VAL A 198 -1.82 -7.55 -11.68
N LEU A 199 -1.02 -7.61 -10.62
CA LEU A 199 0.12 -8.50 -10.50
C LEU A 199 -0.15 -9.55 -9.41
N THR A 200 0.35 -10.76 -9.63
CA THR A 200 0.46 -11.77 -8.57
C THR A 200 1.85 -11.66 -7.93
N PRO A 201 1.95 -11.57 -6.60
CA PRO A 201 3.23 -11.69 -5.89
C PRO A 201 3.90 -13.01 -6.31
N SER A 202 5.19 -12.96 -6.65
CA SER A 202 5.97 -14.11 -7.16
C SER A 202 6.71 -14.82 -6.04
#